data_AF-A0A067G4D9-F1
#
_entry.id   AF-A0A067G4D9-F1
#
_cell.length_a   1.000
_cell.length_b   1.000
_cell.length_c   1.000
_cell.angle_alpha   90.00
_cell.angle_beta   90.00
_cell.angle_gamma   90.00
#
_symmetry.space_group_name_H-M   'P 1'
#
loop_
_entity.id
_entity.type
_entity.pdbx_description
1 polymer ?
#
loop_
_entity_poly.entity_id
_entity_poly.type
_entity_poly.pdbx_seq_one_letter_code
_entity_poly.pdbx_strand_id
1 'polypeptide(L)'
;MHKTLEKYERCSYGTLQANHQSAKETQASYEEYIKLKEKHEALQHLQRQFFGEDLGRLGLEELEQLERQLGSSLGRVRSLKTRNQLDKLSELQRKEEMLLEANNILSMK
;
A
#
# COMPACT_ATOMS: atom_id res chain seq x y z
N MET A 1 -55.90 6.33 25.13
CA MET A 1 -55.22 5.06 25.46
C MET A 1 -54.17 4.65 24.43
N HIS A 2 -54.43 4.74 23.12
CA HIS A 2 -53.46 4.33 22.09
C HIS A 2 -52.10 5.07 22.15
N LYS A 3 -52.12 6.40 22.37
CA LYS A 3 -50.91 7.22 22.52
C LYS A 3 -50.07 6.87 23.75
N THR A 4 -50.68 6.27 24.77
CA THR A 4 -50.01 5.86 26.01
C THR A 4 -49.34 4.50 25.83
N LEU A 5 -50.01 3.57 25.15
CA LEU A 5 -49.47 2.27 24.76
C LEU A 5 -48.26 2.40 23.82
N GLU A 6 -48.37 3.26 22.80
CA GLU A 6 -47.30 3.50 21.82
C GLU A 6 -46.05 4.13 22.47
N LYS A 7 -46.23 5.02 23.46
CA LYS A 7 -45.12 5.54 24.28
C LYS A 7 -44.49 4.45 25.13
N TYR A 8 -45.29 3.57 25.72
CA TYR A 8 -44.78 2.47 26.56
C TYR A 8 -44.00 1.46 25.71
N GLU A 9 -44.48 1.15 24.51
CA GLU A 9 -43.82 0.25 23.56
C GLU A 9 -42.47 0.81 23.08
N ARG A 10 -42.40 2.10 22.72
CA ARG A 10 -41.12 2.76 22.37
C ARG A 10 -40.13 2.81 23.53
N CYS A 11 -40.59 3.03 24.76
CA CYS A 11 -39.70 3.08 25.92
C CYS A 11 -39.25 1.68 26.39
N SER A 12 -40.11 0.66 26.27
CA SER A 12 -39.81 -0.70 26.71
C SER A 12 -38.96 -1.48 25.70
N TYR A 13 -39.24 -1.33 24.41
CA TYR A 13 -38.52 -2.05 23.34
C TYR A 13 -37.48 -1.22 22.59
N GLY A 14 -37.44 0.11 22.77
CA GLY A 14 -36.48 0.98 22.08
C GLY A 14 -35.01 0.68 22.45
N THR A 15 -34.75 0.31 23.70
CA THR A 15 -33.40 -0.10 24.17
C THR A 15 -33.00 -1.48 23.64
N LEU A 16 -33.95 -2.42 23.53
CA LEU A 16 -33.75 -3.73 22.91
C LEU A 16 -33.50 -3.61 21.40
N GLN A 17 -34.25 -2.76 20.70
CA GLN A 17 -34.02 -2.49 19.27
C GLN A 17 -32.68 -1.79 19.03
N ALA A 18 -32.30 -0.80 19.85
CA ALA A 18 -31.01 -0.14 19.75
C ALA A 18 -29.83 -1.10 20.03
N ASN A 19 -29.95 -1.97 21.05
CA ASN A 19 -28.96 -3.02 21.31
C ASN A 19 -28.89 -4.05 20.18
N HIS A 20 -30.03 -4.43 19.59
CA HIS A 20 -30.04 -5.36 18.47
C HIS A 20 -29.42 -4.75 17.20
N GLN A 21 -29.64 -3.47 16.96
CA GLN A 21 -29.04 -2.72 15.87
C GLN A 21 -27.52 -2.59 16.04
N SER A 22 -27.05 -2.24 17.25
CA SER A 22 -25.63 -2.22 17.61
C SER A 22 -24.96 -3.60 17.48
N ALA A 23 -25.65 -4.66 17.89
CA ALA A 23 -25.15 -6.03 17.72
C ALA A 23 -25.04 -6.43 16.23
N LYS A 24 -26.02 -6.03 15.40
CA LYS A 24 -25.96 -6.24 13.95
C LYS A 24 -24.84 -5.45 13.28
N GLU A 25 -24.62 -4.21 13.69
CA GLU A 25 -23.51 -3.38 13.21
C GLU A 25 -22.15 -3.95 13.61
N THR A 26 -22.03 -4.44 14.85
CA THR A 26 -20.82 -5.13 15.32
C THR A 26 -20.56 -6.42 14.55
N GLN A 27 -21.62 -7.19 14.25
CA GLN A 27 -21.53 -8.40 13.44
C GLN A 27 -21.14 -8.10 11.99
N ALA A 28 -21.74 -7.07 11.37
CA ALA A 28 -21.38 -6.62 10.02
C ALA A 28 -19.93 -6.14 9.97
N SER A 29 -19.47 -5.36 10.95
CA SER A 29 -18.09 -4.93 11.06
C SER A 29 -17.11 -6.11 11.21
N TYR A 30 -17.49 -7.13 11.98
CA TYR A 30 -16.68 -8.35 12.11
C TYR A 30 -16.61 -9.13 10.79
N GLU A 31 -17.73 -9.28 10.07
CA GLU A 31 -17.74 -9.92 8.75
C GLU A 31 -16.88 -9.18 7.73
N GLU A 32 -16.90 -7.84 7.73
CA GLU A 32 -16.01 -7.01 6.93
C GLU A 32 -14.54 -7.20 7.30
N TYR A 33 -14.24 -7.28 8.60
CA TYR A 33 -12.90 -7.56 9.10
C TYR A 33 -12.38 -8.92 8.61
N ILE A 34 -13.21 -9.98 8.66
CA ILE A 34 -12.81 -11.31 8.17
C ILE A 34 -12.50 -11.25 6.67
N LYS A 35 -13.36 -10.62 5.86
CA LYS A 35 -13.11 -10.44 4.41
C LYS A 35 -11.82 -9.66 4.15
N LEU A 36 -11.53 -8.64 4.97
CA LEU A 36 -10.30 -7.86 4.84
C LEU A 36 -9.07 -8.70 5.24
N LYS A 37 -9.18 -9.49 6.30
CA LYS A 37 -8.13 -10.38 6.80
C LYS A 37 -7.76 -11.44 5.76
N GLU A 38 -8.74 -12.08 5.13
CA GLU A 38 -8.50 -13.06 4.05
C GLU A 38 -7.74 -12.42 2.88
N LYS A 39 -8.12 -11.21 2.47
CA LYS A 39 -7.40 -10.46 1.42
C LYS A 39 -5.97 -10.12 1.84
N HIS A 40 -5.77 -9.74 3.10
CA HIS A 40 -4.45 -9.44 3.62
C HIS A 40 -3.55 -10.68 3.63
N GLU A 41 -4.05 -11.82 4.09
CA GLU A 41 -3.31 -13.09 4.10
C GLU A 41 -2.93 -13.52 2.67
N ALA A 42 -3.83 -13.40 1.70
CA ALA A 42 -3.53 -13.66 0.30
C ALA A 42 -2.43 -12.74 -0.25
N LEU A 43 -2.48 -11.43 0.05
CA LEU A 43 -1.45 -10.47 -0.34
C LEU A 43 -0.10 -10.77 0.33
N GLN A 44 -0.11 -11.16 1.61
CA GLN A 44 1.09 -11.50 2.35
C GLN A 44 1.74 -12.77 1.79
N HIS A 45 0.96 -13.78 1.41
CA HIS A 45 1.47 -14.96 0.72
C HIS A 45 2.10 -14.60 -0.62
N LEU A 46 1.45 -13.77 -1.42
CA LEU A 46 2.01 -13.31 -2.68
C LEU A 46 3.33 -12.55 -2.47
N GLN A 47 3.41 -11.70 -1.45
CA GLN A 47 4.64 -10.99 -1.10
C GLN A 47 5.78 -11.96 -0.75
N ARG A 48 5.52 -12.98 0.07
CA ARG A 48 6.49 -14.05 0.38
C ARG A 48 7.00 -14.74 -0.88
N GLN A 49 6.10 -15.06 -1.81
CA GLN A 49 6.46 -15.64 -3.11
C GLN A 49 7.39 -14.71 -3.91
N PHE A 50 7.11 -13.41 -3.96
CA PHE A 50 8.03 -12.43 -4.58
C PHE A 50 9.41 -12.36 -3.90
N PHE A 51 9.50 -12.71 -2.62
CA PHE A 51 10.78 -12.82 -1.89
C PHE A 51 11.44 -14.21 -2.03
N GLY A 52 10.84 -15.13 -2.78
CA GLY A 52 11.37 -16.48 -2.99
C GLY A 52 11.00 -17.48 -1.90
N GLU A 53 10.04 -17.15 -1.04
CA GLU A 53 9.49 -18.05 -0.01
C GLU A 53 8.25 -18.80 -0.54
N ASP A 54 7.90 -19.93 0.08
CA ASP A 54 6.67 -20.71 -0.19
C ASP A 54 6.45 -21.12 -1.67
N LEU A 55 7.52 -21.20 -2.46
CA LEU A 55 7.45 -21.47 -3.90
C LEU A 55 6.98 -22.89 -4.26
N GLY A 56 7.08 -23.85 -3.33
CA GLY A 56 6.74 -25.27 -3.60
C GLY A 56 5.26 -25.53 -3.91
N ARG A 57 4.38 -24.53 -3.70
CA ARG A 57 2.96 -24.60 -4.04
C ARG A 57 2.63 -24.07 -5.44
N LEU A 58 3.59 -23.41 -6.09
CA LEU A 58 3.42 -22.83 -7.43
C LEU A 58 3.72 -23.87 -8.51
N GLY A 59 2.95 -23.82 -9.59
CA GLY A 59 3.26 -24.55 -10.82
C GLY A 59 4.41 -23.91 -11.61
N LEU A 60 4.90 -24.63 -12.62
CA LEU A 60 5.98 -24.15 -13.50
C LEU A 60 5.61 -22.82 -14.19
N GLU A 61 4.40 -22.73 -14.74
CA GLU A 61 3.92 -21.53 -15.45
C GLU A 61 3.85 -20.30 -14.53
N GLU A 62 3.40 -20.50 -13.29
CA GLU A 62 3.30 -19.44 -12.29
C GLU A 62 4.68 -18.98 -11.83
N LEU A 63 5.64 -19.90 -11.67
CA LEU A 63 7.03 -19.59 -11.36
C LEU A 63 7.69 -18.79 -12.50
N GLU A 64 7.50 -19.19 -13.75
CA GLU A 64 8.02 -18.42 -14.88
C GLU A 64 7.38 -17.03 -14.96
N GLN A 65 6.08 -16.91 -14.69
CA GLN A 65 5.41 -15.60 -14.64
C GLN A 65 6.01 -14.72 -13.54
N LEU A 66 6.22 -15.29 -12.35
CA LEU A 66 6.84 -14.61 -11.22
C LEU A 66 8.25 -14.12 -11.57
N GLU A 67 9.06 -14.96 -12.20
CA GLU A 67 10.41 -14.62 -12.65
C GLU A 67 10.39 -13.47 -13.68
N ARG A 68 9.51 -13.55 -14.69
CA ARG A 68 9.35 -12.48 -15.70
C ARG A 68 8.93 -11.16 -15.06
N GLN A 69 8.01 -11.19 -14.09
CA GLN A 69 7.57 -10.00 -13.36
C GLN A 69 8.70 -9.39 -12.53
N LEU A 70 9.45 -10.22 -11.80
CA LEU A 70 10.62 -9.78 -11.02
C LEU A 70 11.71 -9.19 -11.92
N GLY A 71 12.07 -9.88 -13.00
CA GLY A 71 13.09 -9.44 -13.96
C GLY A 71 12.75 -8.09 -14.59
N SER A 72 11.51 -7.94 -15.08
CA SER A 72 11.06 -6.69 -15.70
C SER A 72 10.97 -5.52 -14.71
N SER A 73 10.46 -5.75 -13.50
CA SER A 73 10.40 -4.74 -12.44
C SER A 73 11.80 -4.31 -12.00
N LEU A 74 12.70 -5.26 -11.76
CA LEU A 74 14.08 -5.00 -11.39
C LEU A 74 14.83 -4.23 -12.46
N GLY A 75 14.65 -4.58 -13.73
CA GLY A 75 15.20 -3.82 -14.86
C GLY A 75 14.75 -2.36 -14.84
N ARG A 76 13.45 -2.12 -14.64
CA ARG A 76 12.88 -0.76 -14.54
C ARG A 76 13.46 0.04 -13.37
N VAL A 77 13.56 -0.58 -12.19
CA VAL A 77 14.12 0.05 -10.99
C VAL A 77 15.59 0.41 -11.20
N ARG A 78 16.38 -0.50 -11.79
CA ARG A 78 17.80 -0.23 -12.12
C ARG A 78 17.93 0.91 -13.12
N SER A 79 17.17 0.90 -14.21
CA SER A 79 17.20 1.97 -15.21
C SER A 79 16.82 3.33 -14.62
N LEU A 80 15.78 3.37 -13.77
CA LEU A 80 15.40 4.60 -13.07
C LEU A 80 16.51 5.10 -12.14
N LYS A 81 17.12 4.19 -11.37
CA LYS A 81 18.22 4.52 -10.46
C LYS A 81 19.42 5.07 -11.23
N THR A 82 19.83 4.42 -12.32
CA THR A 82 20.92 4.87 -13.18
C THR A 82 20.63 6.24 -13.76
N ARG A 83 19.43 6.46 -14.30
CA ARG A 83 19.02 7.77 -14.82
C ARG A 83 19.15 8.87 -13.75
N ASN A 84 18.59 8.64 -12.57
CA ASN A 84 18.66 9.61 -11.48
C ASN A 84 20.12 9.90 -11.05
N GLN A 85 21.00 8.91 -11.07
CA GLN A 85 22.43 9.09 -10.79
C GLN A 85 23.13 9.92 -11.87
N LEU A 86 22.82 9.69 -13.15
CA LEU A 86 23.38 10.46 -14.27
C LEU A 86 22.89 11.91 -14.27
N ASP A 87 21.60 12.12 -13.97
CA ASP A 87 21.04 13.46 -13.81
C ASP A 87 21.77 14.21 -12.69
N LYS A 88 22.00 13.52 -11.55
CA LYS A 88 22.72 14.11 -10.44
C LYS A 88 24.18 14.44 -10.77
N LEU A 89 24.85 13.57 -11.50
CA LEU A 89 26.22 13.79 -11.95
C LEU A 89 26.31 15.03 -12.85
N SER A 90 25.41 15.14 -13.83
CA SER A 90 25.34 16.28 -14.75
C SER A 90 25.09 17.59 -14.02
N GLU A 91 24.20 17.60 -13.02
CA GLU A 91 23.98 18.77 -12.16
C GLU A 91 25.24 19.21 -11.43
N LEU A 92 26.01 18.25 -10.89
CA LEU A 92 27.22 18.54 -10.13
C LEU A 92 28.35 19.04 -11.03
N GLN A 93 28.53 18.45 -12.21
CA GLN A 93 29.51 18.90 -13.20
C GLN A 93 29.24 20.35 -13.63
N ARG A 94 27.96 20.69 -13.92
CA ARG A 94 27.60 22.08 -14.25
C ARG A 94 27.91 23.05 -13.10
N LYS A 95 27.68 22.62 -11.86
CA LYS A 95 28.01 23.45 -10.68
C LYS A 95 29.51 23.63 -10.52
N GLU A 96 30.29 22.58 -10.75
CA GLU A 96 31.76 22.63 -10.72
C GLU A 96 32.29 23.63 -11.75
N GLU A 97 31.82 23.55 -13.01
CA GLU A 97 32.21 24.48 -14.07
C GLU A 97 31.93 25.95 -13.71
N MET A 98 30.71 26.23 -13.22
CA MET A 98 30.34 27.59 -12.79
C MET A 98 31.23 28.10 -11.65
N LEU A 99 31.57 27.24 -10.69
CA LEU A 99 32.42 27.60 -9.57
C LEU A 99 33.87 27.83 -10.00
N LEU A 100 34.39 27.01 -10.92
CA LEU A 100 35.72 27.18 -11.51
C LEU A 100 35.81 28.51 -12.26
N GLU A 101 34.81 28.83 -13.08
CA GLU A 101 34.76 30.11 -13.81
C GLU A 101 34.72 31.30 -12.86
N ALA A 102 33.85 31.26 -11.84
CA ALA A 102 33.77 32.30 -10.82
C ALA A 102 35.09 32.48 -10.05
N ASN A 103 35.76 31.37 -9.70
CA ASN A 103 37.06 31.41 -9.01
C ASN A 103 38.15 32.02 -9.90
N ASN A 104 38.21 31.63 -11.18
CA ASN A 104 39.15 32.21 -12.14
C ASN A 104 38.96 33.74 -12.25
N ILE A 105 37.72 34.22 -12.39
CA ILE A 105 37.42 35.65 -12.43
C ILE A 105 37.88 36.37 -11.16
N LEU A 106 37.68 35.77 -9.99
CA LEU A 106 38.13 36.33 -8.71
C LEU A 106 39.65 36.35 -8.59
N SER A 107 40.35 35.32 -9.09
CA SER A 107 41.82 35.24 -9.05
C SER A 107 42.52 36.23 -9.98
N MET A 108 41.80 36.73 -10.99
CA MET A 108 42.29 37.75 -11.93
C MET A 108 42.07 39.20 -11.44
N LYS A 109 41.35 39.41 -10.33
CA LYS A 109 41.18 40.70 -9.68
C LYS A 109 42.24 40.92 -8.61
#